data_AF-B4LFT4-F1
#
_entry.id   AF-B4LFT4-F1
#
_cell.length_a   1.000
_cell.length_b   1.000
_cell.length_c   1.000
_cell.angle_alpha   90.00
_cell.angle_beta   90.00
_cell.angle_gamma   90.00
#
_symmetry.space_group_name_H-M   'P 1'
#
loop_
_entity.id
_entity.type
_entity.pdbx_description
1 polymer ?
#
loop_
_entity_poly.entity_id
_entity_poly.type
_entity_poly.pdbx_seq_one_letter_code
_entity_poly.pdbx_strand_id
1 'polypeptide(L)'
;MSCAPANVIVIKPKTEYLSAAELIAQRHAEAETPHNGLKRTSIEGSAAEQEELKNAYANLRHRLSARRIERQAGRAIAVWRQDQQAVEVLRKDGKFESFGYSQQGKFYLEYYEALFLLELNRLQLEYCDMIVSVEQAYVLLLGEAASDKYNNYLVYSALSRAGYIVVKHQAACPAAQTTSTSLVTSEDCIWALLEEALGNKPVPAHIKASISYNATQARMAELKQQIISQTSASPDENRMESDLQSNFKFETRKRRAQSEPQEGTASKKANTSSKSLVDNLKAEASYAKFQQIFEKLDIVQLQSADYDSDKDARLRSFKISFDLHMHNDGFRRSAPKAPTFSVVILPPGEPFPTHNEILKCQRQQQLAEHTAPLLIISVSESKQIQAFIYYISC
;
A
#
# COMPACT_ATOMS: atom_id res chain seq x y z
N MET A 1 -59.13 44.71 -51.75
CA MET A 1 -57.70 44.54 -51.42
C MET A 1 -57.60 43.85 -50.07
N SER A 2 -57.30 42.55 -50.06
CA SER A 2 -57.17 41.75 -48.85
C SER A 2 -55.69 41.44 -48.67
N CYS A 3 -55.05 42.06 -47.67
CA CYS A 3 -53.66 41.80 -47.32
C CYS A 3 -53.63 40.61 -46.35
N ALA A 4 -53.01 39.50 -46.77
CA ALA A 4 -52.88 38.30 -45.98
C ALA A 4 -51.98 38.56 -44.75
N PRO A 5 -52.29 37.99 -43.56
CA PRO A 5 -51.43 38.12 -42.40
C PRO A 5 -50.13 37.32 -42.64
N ALA A 6 -49.00 37.99 -42.47
CA ALA A 6 -47.69 37.39 -42.52
C ALA A 6 -47.58 36.28 -41.46
N ASN A 7 -47.25 35.06 -41.89
CA ASN A 7 -46.95 33.93 -41.01
C ASN A 7 -45.72 34.27 -40.17
N VAL A 8 -45.94 34.67 -38.92
CA VAL A 8 -44.88 34.88 -37.94
C VAL A 8 -44.38 33.51 -37.49
N ILE A 9 -43.15 33.16 -37.89
CA ILE A 9 -42.48 31.94 -37.46
C ILE A 9 -42.05 32.13 -36.00
N VAL A 10 -42.76 31.48 -35.07
CA VAL A 10 -42.42 31.48 -33.65
C VAL A 10 -41.22 30.54 -33.45
N ILE A 11 -40.02 31.13 -33.38
CA ILE A 11 -38.79 30.39 -33.05
C ILE A 11 -38.84 30.06 -31.55
N LYS A 12 -39.15 28.79 -31.21
CA LYS A 12 -39.00 28.30 -29.85
C LYS A 12 -37.51 28.03 -29.59
N PRO A 13 -36.85 28.76 -28.68
CA PRO A 13 -35.47 28.48 -28.33
C PRO A 13 -35.36 27.06 -27.77
N LYS A 14 -34.31 26.33 -28.17
CA LYS A 14 -34.03 24.96 -27.67
C LYS A 14 -33.74 24.92 -26.16
N THR A 15 -33.43 26.06 -25.57
CA THR A 15 -33.06 26.20 -24.16
C THR A 15 -34.00 27.19 -23.48
N GLU A 16 -34.85 26.68 -22.61
CA GLU A 16 -35.69 27.48 -21.71
C GLU A 16 -34.84 27.83 -20.47
N TYR A 17 -34.54 29.11 -20.29
CA TYR A 17 -33.83 29.59 -19.11
C TYR A 17 -34.83 29.86 -18.00
N LEU A 18 -34.53 29.38 -16.78
CA LEU A 18 -35.36 29.62 -15.61
C LEU A 18 -35.25 31.07 -15.15
N SER A 19 -36.35 31.63 -14.66
CA SER A 19 -36.34 32.97 -14.04
C SER A 19 -35.55 32.97 -12.72
N ALA A 20 -35.13 34.14 -12.25
CA ALA A 20 -34.37 34.25 -10.99
C ALA A 20 -35.16 33.68 -9.79
N ALA A 21 -36.47 33.89 -9.74
CA ALA A 21 -37.34 33.34 -8.70
C ALA A 21 -37.45 31.81 -8.79
N GLU A 22 -37.57 31.26 -10.00
CA GLU A 22 -37.59 29.81 -10.22
C GLU A 22 -36.27 29.15 -9.84
N LEU A 23 -35.13 29.79 -10.13
CA LEU A 23 -33.81 29.31 -9.74
C LEU A 23 -33.68 29.19 -8.21
N ILE A 24 -34.14 30.19 -7.47
CA ILE A 24 -34.13 30.18 -5.99
C ILE A 24 -35.05 29.08 -5.47
N ALA A 25 -36.28 29.00 -5.98
CA ALA A 25 -37.24 27.98 -5.56
C ALA A 25 -36.72 26.55 -5.79
N GLN A 26 -36.09 26.29 -6.95
CA GLN A 26 -35.54 24.96 -7.26
C GLN A 26 -34.24 24.66 -6.50
N ARG A 27 -33.43 25.66 -6.14
CA ARG A 27 -32.19 25.46 -5.36
C ARG A 27 -32.47 25.05 -3.91
N HIS A 28 -33.53 25.57 -3.31
CA HIS A 28 -33.90 25.32 -1.91
C HIS A 28 -34.96 24.22 -1.75
N ALA A 29 -35.27 23.47 -2.81
CA ALA A 29 -36.17 22.32 -2.72
C ALA A 29 -35.49 21.18 -1.94
N GLU A 30 -35.61 21.21 -0.62
CA GLU A 30 -35.17 20.13 0.24
C GLU A 30 -36.07 18.91 0.02
N ALA A 31 -35.48 17.82 -0.47
CA ALA A 31 -36.16 16.54 -0.46
C ALA A 31 -35.95 15.92 0.92
N GLU A 32 -37.03 15.80 1.70
CA GLU A 32 -36.99 15.10 2.98
C GLU A 32 -36.35 13.72 2.82
N THR A 33 -35.39 13.39 3.69
CA THR A 33 -34.82 12.06 3.73
C THR A 33 -35.88 11.09 4.26
N PRO A 34 -36.14 9.96 3.57
CA PRO A 34 -37.11 9.01 4.06
C PRO A 34 -36.66 8.54 5.44
N HIS A 35 -37.58 8.52 6.39
CA HIS A 35 -37.40 7.74 7.60
C HIS A 35 -37.35 6.28 7.18
N ASN A 36 -36.14 5.73 7.07
CA ASN A 36 -35.98 4.30 6.92
C ASN A 36 -36.38 3.68 8.27
N GLY A 37 -37.51 2.97 8.28
CA GLY A 37 -37.89 2.12 9.41
C GLY A 37 -36.90 0.95 9.58
N LEU A 38 -37.14 0.11 10.59
CA LEU A 38 -36.36 -1.12 10.77
C LEU A 38 -36.41 -1.99 9.50
N LYS A 39 -35.25 -2.50 9.08
CA LYS A 39 -35.14 -3.41 7.94
C LYS A 39 -35.94 -4.69 8.24
N ARG A 40 -36.92 -4.99 7.39
CA ARG A 40 -37.68 -6.25 7.47
C ARG A 40 -36.75 -7.44 7.17
N THR A 41 -36.92 -8.51 7.93
CA THR A 41 -36.13 -9.74 7.84
C THR A 41 -36.80 -10.83 7.00
N SER A 42 -38.09 -10.69 6.69
CA SER A 42 -38.87 -11.62 5.88
C SER A 42 -39.82 -10.88 4.93
N ILE A 43 -40.09 -11.49 3.77
CA ILE A 43 -41.09 -11.03 2.80
C ILE A 43 -42.43 -11.66 3.20
N GLU A 44 -43.42 -10.86 3.55
CA GLU A 44 -44.73 -11.33 4.02
C GLU A 44 -45.72 -11.52 2.87
N GLY A 45 -45.46 -10.92 1.71
CA GLY A 45 -46.29 -11.03 0.51
C GLY A 45 -47.67 -10.39 0.65
N SER A 46 -47.90 -9.62 1.72
CA SER A 46 -49.18 -9.01 2.04
C SER A 46 -49.55 -7.88 1.06
N ALA A 47 -50.84 -7.65 0.84
CA ALA A 47 -51.32 -6.51 0.05
C ALA A 47 -50.85 -5.17 0.62
N ALA A 48 -50.76 -5.05 1.94
CA ALA A 48 -50.23 -3.87 2.62
C ALA A 48 -48.74 -3.66 2.33
N GLU A 49 -47.95 -4.74 2.26
CA GLU A 49 -46.51 -4.68 1.92
C GLU A 49 -46.32 -4.23 0.46
N GLN A 50 -47.15 -4.74 -0.47
CA GLN A 50 -47.09 -4.33 -1.87
C GLN A 50 -47.43 -2.85 -2.06
N GLU A 51 -48.43 -2.35 -1.34
CA GLU A 51 -48.79 -0.92 -1.38
C GLU A 51 -47.70 -0.04 -0.78
N GLU A 52 -47.10 -0.45 0.34
CA GLU A 52 -45.97 0.23 0.95
C GLU A 52 -44.75 0.27 0.02
N LEU A 53 -44.40 -0.86 -0.60
CA LEU A 53 -43.33 -0.93 -1.60
C LEU A 53 -43.61 -0.02 -2.78
N LYS A 54 -44.85 -0.02 -3.30
CA LYS A 54 -45.25 0.85 -4.40
C LYS A 54 -45.09 2.33 -4.03
N ASN A 55 -45.50 2.72 -2.83
CA ASN A 55 -45.30 4.07 -2.31
C ASN A 55 -43.82 4.41 -2.14
N ALA A 56 -43.01 3.49 -1.63
CA ALA A 56 -41.57 3.66 -1.50
C ALA A 56 -40.88 3.84 -2.86
N TYR A 57 -41.25 3.04 -3.87
CA TYR A 57 -40.75 3.19 -5.24
C TYR A 57 -41.19 4.50 -5.88
N ALA A 58 -42.44 4.92 -5.70
CA ALA A 58 -42.94 6.20 -6.21
C ALA A 58 -42.17 7.37 -5.59
N ASN A 59 -41.98 7.34 -4.26
CA ASN A 59 -41.20 8.35 -3.52
C ASN A 59 -39.73 8.36 -3.96
N LEU A 60 -39.12 7.19 -4.19
CA LEU A 60 -37.76 7.09 -4.73
C LEU A 60 -37.68 7.71 -6.13
N ARG A 61 -38.59 7.35 -7.04
CA ARG A 61 -38.60 7.86 -8.41
C ARG A 61 -38.81 9.37 -8.45
N HIS A 62 -39.71 9.91 -7.63
CA HIS A 62 -39.91 11.35 -7.52
C HIS A 62 -38.61 12.08 -7.13
N ARG A 63 -37.89 11.57 -6.12
CA ARG A 63 -36.61 12.15 -5.65
C ARG A 63 -35.47 12.03 -6.65
N LEU A 64 -35.39 10.93 -7.40
CA LEU A 64 -34.40 10.75 -8.45
C LEU A 64 -34.68 11.63 -9.67
N SER A 65 -35.97 11.89 -9.95
CA SER A 65 -36.39 12.77 -11.04
C SER A 65 -36.27 14.26 -10.72
N ALA A 66 -36.07 14.62 -9.44
CA ALA A 66 -35.96 16.01 -9.02
C ALA A 66 -34.76 16.69 -9.69
N ARG A 67 -35.03 17.76 -10.45
CA ARG A 67 -33.98 18.57 -11.08
C ARG A 67 -33.29 19.40 -10.01
N ARG A 68 -32.01 19.12 -9.79
CA ARG A 68 -31.16 19.93 -8.90
C ARG A 68 -30.40 20.97 -9.72
N ILE A 69 -30.38 22.20 -9.23
CA ILE A 69 -29.65 23.29 -9.87
C ILE A 69 -28.44 23.62 -9.00
N GLU A 70 -27.27 23.64 -9.64
CA GLU A 70 -26.02 24.03 -9.00
C GLU A 70 -25.30 25.09 -9.80
N ARG A 71 -24.48 25.89 -9.11
CA ARG A 71 -23.62 26.88 -9.76
C ARG A 71 -22.51 26.15 -10.52
N GLN A 72 -22.35 26.42 -11.80
CA GLN A 72 -21.26 25.84 -12.61
C GLN A 72 -19.86 26.16 -12.06
N ALA A 73 -19.70 27.31 -11.41
CA ALA A 73 -18.45 27.70 -10.76
C ALA A 73 -18.14 26.90 -9.48
N GLY A 74 -19.11 26.13 -8.96
CA GLY A 74 -18.97 25.28 -7.77
C GLY A 74 -18.54 23.85 -8.07
N ARG A 75 -18.00 23.58 -9.26
CA ARG A 75 -17.51 22.25 -9.67
C ARG A 75 -16.16 22.35 -10.34
N ALA A 76 -15.31 21.38 -10.05
CA ALA A 76 -14.10 21.17 -10.82
C ALA A 76 -14.45 20.65 -12.21
N ILE A 77 -13.64 21.01 -13.22
CA ILE A 77 -13.79 20.52 -14.59
C ILE A 77 -12.60 19.63 -14.90
N ALA A 78 -12.87 18.44 -15.43
CA ALA A 78 -11.85 17.52 -15.85
C ALA A 78 -12.20 16.80 -17.14
N VAL A 79 -11.18 16.34 -17.85
CA VAL A 79 -11.30 15.63 -19.13
C VAL A 79 -10.70 14.25 -18.98
N TRP A 80 -11.40 13.23 -19.51
CA TRP A 80 -10.86 11.88 -19.59
C TRP A 80 -9.81 11.78 -20.71
N ARG A 81 -8.59 11.39 -20.35
CA ARG A 81 -7.50 11.12 -21.31
C ARG A 81 -7.37 9.62 -21.53
N GLN A 82 -7.81 9.15 -22.70
CA GLN A 82 -7.79 7.73 -23.04
C GLN A 82 -6.36 7.16 -23.07
N ASP A 83 -5.38 7.94 -23.53
CA ASP A 83 -3.97 7.52 -23.65
C ASP A 83 -3.33 7.20 -22.30
N GLN A 84 -3.69 7.96 -21.26
CA GLN A 84 -3.12 7.83 -19.92
C GLN A 84 -4.03 7.03 -18.97
N GLN A 85 -5.26 6.70 -19.40
CA GLN A 85 -6.30 6.10 -18.56
C GLN A 85 -6.51 6.88 -17.24
N ALA A 86 -6.42 8.21 -17.33
CA ALA A 86 -6.48 9.11 -16.20
C ALA A 86 -7.35 10.34 -16.50
N VAL A 87 -7.86 10.97 -15.44
CA VAL A 87 -8.71 12.15 -15.53
C VAL A 87 -7.85 13.39 -15.31
N GLU A 88 -7.65 14.21 -16.35
CA GLU A 88 -6.90 15.48 -16.25
C GLU A 88 -7.83 16.59 -15.73
N VAL A 89 -7.49 17.23 -14.62
CA VAL A 89 -8.27 18.35 -14.08
C VAL A 89 -7.83 19.65 -14.72
N LEU A 90 -8.72 20.26 -15.50
CA LEU A 90 -8.52 21.56 -16.14
C LEU A 90 -8.72 22.71 -15.17
N ARG A 91 -9.74 22.60 -14.31
CA ARG A 91 -10.09 23.61 -13.32
C ARG A 91 -10.33 22.96 -11.97
N LYS A 92 -9.58 23.37 -10.95
CA LYS A 92 -9.81 22.98 -9.56
C LYS A 92 -10.86 23.89 -8.94
N ASP A 93 -11.76 23.30 -8.16
CA ASP A 93 -12.71 24.04 -7.33
C ASP A 93 -12.86 23.43 -5.91
N GLY A 94 -12.62 24.25 -4.89
CA GLY A 94 -12.54 23.82 -3.50
C GLY A 94 -11.22 23.12 -3.13
N LYS A 95 -11.23 22.38 -2.00
CA LYS A 95 -10.05 21.71 -1.46
C LYS A 95 -9.81 20.37 -2.15
N PHE A 96 -8.59 20.21 -2.69
CA PHE A 96 -8.09 19.02 -3.40
C PHE A 96 -6.90 18.34 -2.69
N GLU A 97 -6.56 18.74 -1.46
CA GLU A 97 -5.35 18.28 -0.76
C GLU A 97 -5.24 16.76 -0.60
N SER A 98 -6.38 16.07 -0.48
CA SER A 98 -6.48 14.61 -0.33
C SER A 98 -6.68 13.86 -1.64
N PHE A 99 -6.94 14.54 -2.76
CA PHE A 99 -7.30 13.92 -4.04
C PHE A 99 -6.25 14.21 -5.11
N GLY A 100 -6.00 13.27 -6.01
CA GLY A 100 -5.25 13.49 -7.24
C GLY A 100 -3.74 13.67 -7.06
N TYR A 101 -3.02 13.62 -8.16
CA TYR A 101 -1.57 13.76 -8.21
C TYR A 101 -1.15 14.74 -9.29
N SER A 102 0.05 15.32 -9.13
CA SER A 102 0.65 16.18 -10.14
C SER A 102 1.68 15.38 -10.93
N GLN A 103 1.56 15.38 -12.27
CA GLN A 103 2.52 14.75 -13.17
C GLN A 103 2.80 15.70 -14.33
N GLN A 104 4.08 16.01 -14.57
CA GLN A 104 4.52 16.91 -15.65
C GLN A 104 3.83 18.30 -15.62
N GLY A 105 3.57 18.85 -14.42
CA GLY A 105 2.93 20.16 -14.26
C GLY A 105 1.41 20.16 -14.47
N LYS A 106 0.82 19.03 -14.82
CA LYS A 106 -0.63 18.82 -14.92
C LYS A 106 -1.15 18.05 -13.72
N PHE A 107 -2.43 18.25 -13.41
CA PHE A 107 -3.08 17.59 -12.28
C PHE A 107 -4.04 16.52 -12.74
N TYR A 108 -3.90 15.32 -12.18
CA TYR A 108 -4.68 14.15 -12.56
C TYR A 108 -5.39 13.55 -11.36
N LEU A 109 -6.51 12.90 -11.63
CA LEU A 109 -7.26 12.08 -10.68
C LEU A 109 -7.22 10.63 -11.14
N GLU A 110 -7.11 9.73 -10.17
CA GLU A 110 -7.33 8.30 -10.40
C GLU A 110 -8.82 8.03 -10.67
N TYR A 111 -9.11 6.91 -11.35
CA TYR A 111 -10.47 6.58 -11.77
C TYR A 111 -11.49 6.56 -10.61
N TYR A 112 -11.09 6.03 -9.44
CA TYR A 112 -11.93 5.98 -8.24
C TYR A 112 -12.10 7.34 -7.57
N GLU A 113 -11.10 8.22 -7.62
CA GLU A 113 -11.20 9.58 -7.07
C GLU A 113 -12.13 10.43 -7.92
N ALA A 114 -11.99 10.32 -9.25
CA ALA A 114 -12.84 11.04 -10.19
C ALA A 114 -14.30 10.61 -10.08
N LEU A 115 -14.57 9.29 -10.05
CA LEU A 115 -15.93 8.77 -9.88
C LEU A 115 -16.54 9.20 -8.55
N PHE A 116 -15.75 9.18 -7.47
CA PHE A 116 -16.19 9.61 -6.15
C PHE A 116 -16.57 11.10 -6.14
N LEU A 117 -15.73 11.97 -6.70
CA LEU A 117 -16.03 13.40 -6.78
C LEU A 117 -17.22 13.71 -7.69
N LEU A 118 -17.42 12.90 -8.74
CA LEU A 118 -18.58 12.99 -9.63
C LEU A 118 -19.88 12.63 -8.89
N GLU A 119 -19.87 11.57 -8.08
CA GLU A 119 -21.01 11.22 -7.21
C GLU A 119 -21.34 12.29 -6.17
N LEU A 120 -20.31 12.94 -5.62
CA LEU A 120 -20.49 14.07 -4.71
C LEU A 120 -20.89 15.37 -5.43
N ASN A 121 -21.08 15.32 -6.77
CA ASN A 121 -21.37 16.48 -7.61
C ASN A 121 -20.34 17.62 -7.47
N ARG A 122 -19.08 17.26 -7.19
CA ARG A 122 -17.93 18.19 -7.08
C ARG A 122 -17.06 18.22 -8.34
N LEU A 123 -17.28 17.29 -9.27
CA LEU A 123 -16.53 17.17 -10.51
C LEU A 123 -17.49 17.06 -11.70
N GLN A 124 -17.23 17.83 -12.74
CA GLN A 124 -17.78 17.65 -14.08
C GLN A 124 -16.72 16.97 -14.94
N LEU A 125 -17.04 15.78 -15.44
CA LEU A 125 -16.16 15.02 -16.34
C LEU A 125 -16.62 15.21 -17.78
N GLU A 126 -15.67 15.50 -18.66
CA GLU A 126 -15.87 15.64 -20.10
C GLU A 126 -15.11 14.55 -20.86
N TYR A 127 -15.75 14.00 -21.89
CA TYR A 127 -15.17 13.02 -22.81
C TYR A 127 -15.61 13.38 -24.23
N CYS A 128 -14.66 13.53 -25.15
CA CYS A 128 -14.92 13.98 -26.53
C CYS A 128 -15.79 15.26 -26.59
N ASP A 129 -15.45 16.27 -25.78
CA ASP A 129 -16.17 17.55 -25.64
C ASP A 129 -17.64 17.43 -25.21
N MET A 130 -18.03 16.28 -24.66
CA MET A 130 -19.36 16.03 -24.10
C MET A 130 -19.29 15.78 -22.60
N ILE A 131 -20.24 16.34 -21.86
CA ILE A 131 -20.38 16.09 -20.42
C ILE A 131 -20.86 14.65 -20.22
N VAL A 132 -20.13 13.92 -19.38
CA VAL A 132 -20.40 12.52 -19.07
C VAL A 132 -21.43 12.42 -17.94
N SER A 133 -22.45 11.57 -18.11
CA SER A 133 -23.41 11.26 -17.02
C SER A 133 -22.76 10.40 -15.94
N VAL A 134 -23.38 10.30 -14.75
CA VAL A 134 -22.87 9.44 -13.67
C VAL A 134 -22.76 7.99 -14.16
N GLU A 135 -23.82 7.49 -14.80
CA GLU A 135 -23.91 6.13 -15.31
C GLU A 135 -22.87 5.85 -16.40
N GLN A 136 -22.68 6.81 -17.31
CA GLN A 136 -21.63 6.73 -18.32
C GLN A 136 -20.24 6.73 -17.70
N ALA A 137 -20.01 7.52 -16.65
CA ALA A 137 -18.74 7.57 -15.95
C ALA A 137 -18.42 6.24 -15.25
N TYR A 138 -19.44 5.54 -14.72
CA TYR A 138 -19.26 4.18 -14.18
C TYR A 138 -18.69 3.23 -15.23
N VAL A 139 -19.27 3.20 -16.43
CA VAL A 139 -18.80 2.34 -17.53
C VAL A 139 -17.43 2.80 -18.02
N LEU A 140 -17.22 4.10 -18.16
CA LEU A 140 -15.98 4.68 -18.69
C LEU A 140 -14.78 4.46 -17.76
N LEU A 141 -14.95 4.67 -16.45
CA LEU A 141 -13.87 4.66 -15.47
C LEU A 141 -13.59 3.26 -14.91
N LEU A 142 -14.65 2.48 -14.62
CA LEU A 142 -14.50 1.12 -14.09
C LEU A 142 -14.35 0.07 -15.18
N GLY A 143 -14.82 0.36 -16.39
CA GLY A 143 -14.92 -0.59 -17.50
C GLY A 143 -16.22 -1.39 -17.46
N GLU A 144 -16.52 -2.05 -18.57
CA GLU A 144 -17.74 -2.87 -18.74
C GLU A 144 -17.59 -4.28 -18.15
N ALA A 145 -16.36 -4.81 -18.12
CA ALA A 145 -16.07 -6.14 -17.60
C ALA A 145 -15.95 -6.16 -16.08
N ALA A 146 -16.30 -7.29 -15.47
CA ALA A 146 -16.04 -7.54 -14.05
C ALA A 146 -14.53 -7.44 -13.77
N SER A 147 -14.13 -6.41 -13.03
CA SER A 147 -12.75 -6.08 -12.70
C SER A 147 -12.64 -5.66 -11.25
N ASP A 148 -11.47 -5.87 -10.65
CA ASP A 148 -11.13 -5.42 -9.30
C ASP A 148 -11.34 -3.91 -9.09
N LYS A 149 -11.35 -3.12 -10.18
CA LYS A 149 -11.69 -1.70 -10.16
C LYS A 149 -13.00 -1.41 -9.46
N TYR A 150 -14.00 -2.27 -9.62
CA TYR A 150 -15.30 -2.10 -8.97
C TYR A 150 -15.19 -2.22 -7.45
N ASN A 151 -14.53 -3.28 -6.97
CA ASN A 151 -14.33 -3.53 -5.54
C ASN A 151 -13.45 -2.42 -4.92
N ASN A 152 -12.40 -2.02 -5.63
CA ASN A 152 -11.53 -0.92 -5.23
C ASN A 152 -12.31 0.38 -5.06
N TYR A 153 -13.19 0.70 -6.00
CA TYR A 153 -14.04 1.88 -5.91
C TYR A 153 -15.02 1.80 -4.74
N LEU A 154 -15.67 0.65 -4.57
CA LEU A 154 -16.64 0.44 -3.49
C LEU A 154 -15.98 0.70 -2.13
N VAL A 155 -14.82 0.09 -1.90
CA VAL A 155 -14.02 0.27 -0.68
C VAL A 155 -13.53 1.71 -0.52
N TYR A 156 -12.96 2.30 -1.57
CA TYR A 156 -12.51 3.69 -1.57
C TYR A 156 -13.62 4.65 -1.16
N SER A 157 -14.80 4.48 -1.76
CA SER A 157 -15.97 5.34 -1.56
C SER A 157 -16.54 5.22 -0.14
N ALA A 158 -16.50 4.03 0.46
CA ALA A 158 -16.94 3.79 1.83
C ALA A 158 -15.96 4.40 2.85
N LEU A 159 -14.65 4.17 2.68
CA LEU A 159 -13.62 4.69 3.57
C LEU A 159 -13.53 6.22 3.50
N SER A 160 -13.66 6.79 2.30
CA SER A 160 -13.66 8.24 2.08
C SER A 160 -14.88 8.91 2.73
N ARG A 161 -16.08 8.29 2.69
CA ARG A 161 -17.27 8.78 3.39
C ARG A 161 -17.18 8.65 4.91
N ALA A 162 -16.46 7.64 5.39
CA ALA A 162 -16.15 7.50 6.82
C ALA A 162 -15.14 8.56 7.33
N GLY A 163 -14.54 9.35 6.44
CA GLY A 163 -13.63 10.44 6.79
C GLY A 163 -12.14 10.06 6.76
N TYR A 164 -11.79 8.88 6.25
CA TYR A 164 -10.41 8.50 6.04
C TYR A 164 -9.83 9.14 4.77
N ILE A 165 -8.54 9.46 4.80
CA ILE A 165 -7.79 9.84 3.61
C ILE A 165 -7.24 8.55 2.99
N VAL A 166 -7.75 8.20 1.81
CA VAL A 166 -7.39 6.98 1.09
C VAL A 166 -6.42 7.32 -0.03
N VAL A 167 -5.20 6.76 0.04
CA VAL A 167 -4.13 6.97 -0.93
C VAL A 167 -3.84 5.66 -1.64
N LYS A 168 -3.45 5.72 -2.92
CA LYS A 168 -2.98 4.53 -3.64
C LYS A 168 -1.72 4.00 -2.98
N HIS A 169 -1.69 2.71 -2.68
CA HIS A 169 -0.47 2.11 -2.15
C HIS A 169 0.62 2.14 -3.23
N GLN A 170 1.74 2.77 -2.90
CA GLN A 170 2.94 2.70 -3.70
C GLN A 170 3.80 1.60 -3.09
N ALA A 171 3.63 0.37 -3.60
CA ALA A 171 4.62 -0.66 -3.35
C ALA A 171 5.96 -0.05 -3.76
N ALA A 172 6.96 -0.09 -2.88
CA ALA A 172 8.30 0.39 -3.17
C ALA A 172 8.84 -0.40 -4.37
N CYS A 173 8.51 0.08 -5.56
CA CYS A 173 9.06 -0.36 -6.80
C CYS A 173 10.44 0.29 -6.81
N PRO A 174 11.55 -0.47 -6.86
CA PRO A 174 12.91 0.09 -6.87
C PRO A 174 13.22 1.01 -8.07
N ALA A 175 12.22 1.38 -8.88
CA ALA A 175 12.34 2.19 -10.08
C ALA A 175 11.56 3.52 -10.04
N ALA A 176 10.83 3.86 -8.97
CA ALA A 176 9.94 5.04 -8.97
C ALA A 176 10.12 5.98 -7.77
N GLN A 177 11.36 6.14 -7.30
CA GLN A 177 11.76 7.34 -6.55
C GLN A 177 12.73 8.16 -7.42
N THR A 178 12.17 8.98 -8.31
CA THR A 178 12.88 10.11 -8.90
C THR A 178 13.11 11.17 -7.82
N THR A 179 14.07 10.92 -6.94
CA THR A 179 14.87 11.92 -6.20
C THR A 179 16.12 11.22 -5.67
N SER A 180 17.12 11.10 -6.54
CA SER A 180 18.55 11.17 -6.21
C SER A 180 19.01 10.58 -4.86
N THR A 181 18.97 9.27 -4.68
CA THR A 181 20.01 8.48 -3.97
C THR A 181 19.86 7.03 -4.39
N SER A 182 20.57 6.63 -5.46
CA SER A 182 20.62 5.25 -5.92
C SER A 182 21.16 4.35 -4.81
N LEU A 183 20.37 3.37 -4.34
CA LEU A 183 20.89 2.23 -3.60
C LEU A 183 21.84 1.49 -4.55
N VAL A 184 23.15 1.56 -4.27
CA VAL A 184 24.19 0.95 -5.09
C VAL A 184 23.98 -0.57 -5.07
N THR A 185 23.54 -1.13 -6.19
CA THR A 185 23.34 -2.59 -6.31
C THR A 185 24.67 -3.30 -6.55
N SER A 186 24.69 -4.64 -6.37
CA SER A 186 25.89 -5.44 -6.68
C SER A 186 26.29 -5.33 -8.15
N GLU A 187 25.34 -5.12 -9.06
CA GLU A 187 25.59 -4.98 -10.49
C GLU A 187 26.28 -3.64 -10.79
N ASP A 188 25.85 -2.55 -10.14
CA ASP A 188 26.49 -1.24 -10.27
C ASP A 188 27.95 -1.26 -9.81
N CYS A 189 28.25 -2.00 -8.74
CA CYS A 189 29.63 -2.23 -8.28
C CYS A 189 30.46 -3.00 -9.32
N ILE A 190 29.89 -4.02 -9.96
CA ILE A 190 30.58 -4.83 -10.98
C ILE A 190 30.92 -3.97 -12.20
N TRP A 191 29.95 -3.19 -12.70
CA TRP A 191 30.16 -2.33 -13.85
C TRP A 191 31.19 -1.23 -13.58
N ALA A 192 31.15 -0.61 -12.39
CA ALA A 192 32.12 0.41 -12.02
C ALA A 192 33.55 -0.16 -11.92
N LEU A 193 33.72 -1.37 -11.37
CA LEU A 193 35.02 -2.06 -11.31
C LEU A 193 35.53 -2.46 -12.70
N LEU A 194 34.65 -2.87 -13.62
CA LEU A 194 35.01 -3.18 -15.00
C LEU A 194 35.43 -1.93 -15.78
N GLU A 195 34.71 -0.83 -15.61
CA GLU A 195 35.05 0.44 -16.25
C GLU A 195 36.37 1.02 -15.74
N GLU A 196 36.69 0.84 -14.46
CA GLU A 196 38.00 1.16 -13.90
C GLU A 196 39.11 0.33 -14.59
N ALA A 197 38.88 -0.98 -14.74
CA ALA A 197 39.85 -1.90 -15.32
C ALA A 197 40.04 -1.73 -16.84
N LEU A 198 38.98 -1.36 -17.58
CA LEU A 198 38.99 -1.23 -19.04
C LEU A 198 39.29 0.20 -19.52
N GLY A 199 38.94 1.21 -18.73
CA GLY A 199 38.85 2.61 -19.17
C GLY A 199 39.66 3.63 -18.38
N ASN A 200 40.42 3.24 -17.34
CA ASN A 200 41.18 4.16 -16.47
C ASN A 200 40.34 5.32 -15.89
N LYS A 201 39.02 5.13 -15.76
CA LYS A 201 38.13 6.08 -15.09
C LYS A 201 38.03 5.71 -13.60
N PRO A 202 38.20 6.67 -12.67
CA PRO A 202 38.13 6.36 -11.25
C PRO A 202 36.70 6.01 -10.84
N VAL A 203 36.53 4.95 -10.05
CA VAL A 203 35.21 4.54 -9.51
C VAL A 203 34.59 5.69 -8.69
N PRO A 204 33.32 6.05 -8.95
CA PRO A 204 32.61 7.09 -8.21
C PRO A 204 32.59 6.86 -6.69
N ALA A 205 32.77 7.94 -5.91
CA ALA A 205 32.90 7.87 -4.45
C ALA A 205 31.69 7.26 -3.73
N HIS A 206 30.47 7.45 -4.27
CA HIS A 206 29.24 6.87 -3.71
C HIS A 206 29.18 5.34 -3.85
N ILE A 207 29.89 4.76 -4.82
CA ILE A 207 29.99 3.31 -5.02
C ILE A 207 31.04 2.72 -4.07
N LYS A 208 32.19 3.40 -3.89
CA LYS A 208 33.23 2.96 -2.92
C LYS A 208 32.74 2.93 -1.47
N ALA A 209 31.77 3.78 -1.13
CA ALA A 209 31.17 3.83 0.20
C ALA A 209 30.13 2.70 0.44
N SER A 210 29.77 1.93 -0.58
CA SER A 210 28.80 0.83 -0.45
C SER A 210 29.39 -0.37 0.29
N ILE A 211 28.57 -0.98 1.15
CA ILE A 211 28.89 -2.23 1.88
C ILE A 211 29.23 -3.35 0.89
N SER A 212 28.62 -3.34 -0.29
CA SER A 212 28.75 -4.38 -1.31
C SER A 212 30.02 -4.24 -2.17
N TYR A 213 30.71 -3.10 -2.14
CA TYR A 213 31.86 -2.83 -3.02
C TYR A 213 33.05 -3.77 -2.72
N ASN A 214 33.46 -3.84 -1.45
CA ASN A 214 34.60 -4.66 -1.02
C ASN A 214 34.37 -6.15 -1.27
N ALA A 215 33.14 -6.63 -1.01
CA ALA A 215 32.76 -8.02 -1.25
C ALA A 215 32.79 -8.37 -2.75
N THR A 216 32.28 -7.47 -3.60
CA THR A 216 32.28 -7.64 -5.06
C THR A 216 33.70 -7.61 -5.63
N GLN A 217 34.55 -6.70 -5.14
CA GLN A 217 35.95 -6.60 -5.55
C GLN A 217 36.75 -7.86 -5.21
N ALA A 218 36.58 -8.41 -3.99
CA ALA A 218 37.24 -9.65 -3.59
C ALA A 218 36.81 -10.84 -4.47
N ARG A 219 35.51 -10.98 -4.73
CA ARG A 219 34.95 -12.03 -5.61
C ARG A 219 35.49 -11.95 -7.03
N MET A 220 35.64 -10.74 -7.58
CA MET A 220 36.23 -10.54 -8.91
C MET A 220 37.72 -10.92 -8.97
N ALA A 221 38.48 -10.59 -7.92
CA ALA A 221 39.89 -10.96 -7.84
C ALA A 221 40.08 -12.48 -7.75
N GLU A 222 39.22 -13.17 -6.98
CA GLU A 222 39.20 -14.63 -6.88
C GLU A 222 38.88 -15.29 -8.23
N LEU A 223 37.82 -14.84 -8.90
CA LEU A 223 37.46 -15.33 -10.24
C LEU A 223 38.58 -15.12 -11.26
N LYS A 224 39.25 -13.97 -11.22
CA LYS A 224 40.42 -13.69 -12.08
C LYS A 224 41.53 -14.71 -11.84
N GLN A 225 41.84 -15.04 -10.58
CA GLN A 225 42.87 -16.04 -10.27
C GLN A 225 42.46 -17.45 -10.73
N GLN A 226 41.19 -17.83 -10.57
CA GLN A 226 40.68 -19.10 -11.04
C GLN A 226 40.82 -19.23 -12.57
N ILE A 227 40.47 -18.19 -13.33
CA ILE A 227 40.58 -18.20 -14.81
C ILE A 227 42.04 -18.29 -15.25
N ILE A 228 42.95 -17.58 -14.59
CA ILE A 228 44.40 -17.65 -14.87
C ILE A 228 44.93 -19.07 -14.62
N SER A 229 44.52 -19.69 -13.51
CA SER A 229 44.95 -21.06 -13.18
C SER A 229 44.40 -22.13 -14.14
N GLN A 230 43.22 -21.91 -14.73
CA GLN A 230 42.62 -22.80 -15.73
C GLN A 230 43.26 -22.65 -17.11
N THR A 231 43.77 -21.46 -17.45
CA THR A 231 44.39 -21.19 -18.76
C THR A 231 45.78 -21.84 -18.89
N SER A 232 46.46 -22.16 -17.78
CA SER A 232 47.78 -22.80 -17.78
C SER A 232 47.77 -24.33 -17.92
N ALA A 233 46.64 -24.98 -18.20
CA ALA A 233 46.60 -26.44 -18.31
C ALA A 233 45.72 -26.95 -19.46
N SER A 234 46.34 -27.32 -20.58
CA SER A 234 46.00 -28.51 -21.38
C SER A 234 47.06 -28.75 -22.46
N PRO A 235 47.21 -29.95 -23.07
CA PRO A 235 46.59 -31.25 -22.77
C PRO A 235 47.62 -32.42 -22.65
N ASP A 236 47.29 -33.50 -21.95
CA ASP A 236 47.46 -34.89 -22.44
C ASP A 236 47.03 -35.95 -21.40
N GLU A 237 46.86 -37.17 -21.91
CA GLU A 237 45.87 -38.20 -21.63
C GLU A 237 45.97 -39.02 -20.32
N ASN A 238 44.80 -39.62 -19.99
CA ASN A 238 44.59 -40.89 -19.28
C ASN A 238 45.06 -41.03 -17.81
N ARG A 239 44.11 -41.21 -16.86
CA ARG A 239 43.73 -42.51 -16.24
C ARG A 239 42.82 -42.31 -15.01
N MET A 240 41.96 -43.29 -14.78
CA MET A 240 40.99 -43.45 -13.69
C MET A 240 41.56 -43.45 -12.25
N GLU A 241 40.66 -43.04 -11.35
CA GLU A 241 40.38 -43.49 -9.96
C GLU A 241 41.25 -43.07 -8.76
N SER A 242 40.47 -42.71 -7.71
CA SER A 242 40.69 -42.81 -6.25
C SER A 242 41.99 -42.26 -5.65
N ASP A 243 41.89 -41.25 -4.78
CA ASP A 243 41.76 -41.51 -3.34
C ASP A 243 41.74 -40.23 -2.50
N LEU A 244 40.97 -40.30 -1.42
CA LEU A 244 41.12 -39.47 -0.24
C LEU A 244 42.53 -39.62 0.33
N GLN A 245 43.28 -38.53 0.51
CA GLN A 245 44.20 -38.45 1.64
C GLN A 245 44.59 -37.02 2.03
N SER A 246 44.13 -36.70 3.24
CA SER A 246 44.58 -35.68 4.16
C SER A 246 46.10 -35.53 4.26
N ASN A 247 46.55 -34.28 4.34
CA ASN A 247 47.68 -33.90 5.18
C ASN A 247 47.63 -32.38 5.41
N PHE A 248 47.54 -31.92 6.66
CA PHE A 248 48.50 -30.95 7.23
C PHE A 248 48.27 -30.70 8.74
N LYS A 249 49.17 -31.35 9.49
CA LYS A 249 49.87 -31.09 10.76
C LYS A 249 49.37 -30.05 11.80
N PHE A 250 49.46 -30.54 13.03
CA PHE A 250 49.17 -29.95 14.35
C PHE A 250 50.33 -29.09 14.88
N GLU A 251 50.07 -27.89 15.40
CA GLU A 251 51.03 -27.09 16.20
C GLU A 251 50.47 -26.88 17.62
N THR A 252 50.99 -27.66 18.56
CA THR A 252 50.86 -27.41 20.01
C THR A 252 51.88 -26.38 20.46
N ARG A 253 51.46 -25.17 20.82
CA ARG A 253 52.24 -24.32 21.74
C ARG A 253 51.34 -23.59 22.73
N LYS A 254 51.28 -24.15 23.93
CA LYS A 254 50.94 -23.46 25.18
C LYS A 254 51.93 -22.32 25.41
N ARG A 255 51.46 -21.12 25.77
CA ARG A 255 52.24 -20.13 26.51
C ARG A 255 51.51 -19.80 27.82
N ARG A 256 52.22 -20.00 28.94
CA ARG A 256 51.83 -19.61 30.30
C ARG A 256 51.93 -18.09 30.44
N ALA A 257 50.98 -17.48 31.13
CA ALA A 257 51.15 -16.17 31.74
C ALA A 257 51.69 -16.36 33.17
N GLN A 258 52.72 -15.62 33.54
CA GLN A 258 53.20 -15.50 34.91
C GLN A 258 53.01 -14.06 35.38
N SER A 259 52.43 -13.94 36.57
CA SER A 259 52.19 -12.75 37.38
C SER A 259 53.44 -12.32 38.15
N GLU A 260 53.57 -11.03 38.44
CA GLU A 260 54.10 -10.50 39.72
C GLU A 260 53.61 -9.04 39.97
N PRO A 261 53.61 -8.57 41.24
CA PRO A 261 52.69 -7.54 41.75
C PRO A 261 53.34 -6.17 42.00
N GLN A 262 52.53 -5.10 42.04
CA GLN A 262 52.95 -3.80 42.61
C GLN A 262 51.87 -3.19 43.53
N GLU A 263 52.34 -2.66 44.66
CA GLU A 263 51.62 -2.09 45.80
C GLU A 263 51.20 -0.61 45.63
N GLY A 264 50.16 -0.22 46.39
CA GLY A 264 49.84 1.16 46.83
C GLY A 264 48.83 1.91 45.94
N THR A 265 47.70 2.45 46.40
CA THR A 265 47.38 3.08 47.69
C THR A 265 45.87 3.06 47.99
N ALA A 266 45.53 3.18 49.28
CA ALA A 266 44.21 2.98 49.85
C ALA A 266 43.23 4.15 49.64
N SER A 267 41.96 3.82 49.43
CA SER A 267 40.83 4.66 49.88
C SER A 267 39.69 3.77 50.36
N LYS A 268 39.40 3.86 51.66
CA LYS A 268 38.37 3.12 52.38
C LYS A 268 36.98 3.64 52.01
N LYS A 269 36.10 2.83 51.40
CA LYS A 269 34.64 2.84 51.65
C LYS A 269 34.02 1.45 51.45
N ALA A 270 33.47 0.92 52.55
CA ALA A 270 32.44 -0.11 52.74
C ALA A 270 32.45 -1.38 51.85
N ASN A 271 32.79 -2.51 52.48
CA ASN A 271 32.54 -3.86 51.96
C ASN A 271 31.02 -4.10 51.79
N THR A 272 30.59 -4.29 50.56
CA THR A 272 29.37 -5.05 50.25
C THR A 272 29.74 -6.23 49.37
N SER A 273 29.15 -7.38 49.68
CA SER A 273 29.37 -8.69 49.04
C SER A 273 29.64 -8.61 47.54
N SER A 274 30.75 -9.19 47.09
CA SER A 274 31.22 -9.28 45.70
C SER A 274 30.39 -10.25 44.83
N LYS A 275 29.08 -10.31 45.04
CA LYS A 275 28.17 -11.17 44.28
C LYS A 275 27.11 -10.31 43.61
N SER A 276 26.93 -10.54 42.32
CA SER A 276 25.83 -9.95 41.54
C SER A 276 24.51 -10.14 42.28
N LEU A 277 23.61 -9.15 42.22
CA LEU A 277 22.26 -9.26 42.78
C LEU A 277 21.54 -10.54 42.30
N VAL A 278 21.83 -11.00 41.09
CA VAL A 278 21.32 -12.24 40.50
C VAL A 278 21.84 -13.49 41.24
N ASP A 279 23.07 -13.47 41.73
CA ASP A 279 23.66 -14.60 42.43
C ASP A 279 23.19 -14.71 43.88
N ASN A 280 22.75 -13.60 44.48
CA ASN A 280 22.09 -13.63 45.78
C ASN A 280 20.67 -14.23 45.67
N LEU A 281 19.96 -13.94 44.58
CA LEU A 281 18.62 -14.51 44.32
C LEU A 281 18.66 -16.02 44.09
N LYS A 282 19.73 -16.54 43.47
CA LYS A 282 19.94 -17.99 43.30
C LYS A 282 20.09 -18.76 44.63
N ALA A 283 20.47 -18.08 45.71
CA ALA A 283 20.62 -18.69 47.03
C ALA A 283 19.29 -18.76 47.80
N GLU A 284 18.24 -18.08 47.33
CA GLU A 284 16.94 -18.11 47.99
C GLU A 284 16.17 -19.40 47.69
N ALA A 285 15.46 -19.91 48.70
CA ALA A 285 14.59 -21.08 48.56
C ALA A 285 13.44 -20.87 47.56
N SER A 286 13.07 -19.61 47.29
CA SER A 286 12.11 -19.20 46.26
C SER A 286 12.63 -19.54 44.85
N TYR A 287 13.91 -19.29 44.58
CA TYR A 287 14.55 -19.60 43.30
C TYR A 287 14.67 -21.10 43.06
N ALA A 288 15.00 -21.88 44.09
CA ALA A 288 15.04 -23.35 43.99
C ALA A 288 13.65 -23.95 43.65
N LYS A 289 12.58 -23.41 44.24
CA LYS A 289 11.20 -23.80 43.89
C LYS A 289 10.84 -23.39 42.46
N PHE A 290 11.21 -22.18 42.05
CA PHE A 290 11.02 -21.72 40.67
C PHE A 290 11.76 -22.61 39.68
N GLN A 291 13.02 -22.98 39.96
CA GLN A 291 13.80 -23.88 39.12
C GLN A 291 13.15 -25.26 38.98
N GLN A 292 12.66 -25.85 40.08
CA GLN A 292 11.93 -27.12 40.04
C GLN A 292 10.62 -27.05 39.24
N ILE A 293 9.94 -25.89 39.23
CA ILE A 293 8.74 -25.67 38.43
C ILE A 293 9.13 -25.46 36.96
N PHE A 294 10.16 -24.67 36.70
CA PHE A 294 10.67 -24.37 35.36
C PHE A 294 11.17 -25.62 34.65
N GLU A 295 11.87 -26.52 35.34
CA GLU A 295 12.31 -27.82 34.80
C GLU A 295 11.14 -28.77 34.48
N LYS A 296 9.97 -28.57 35.09
CA LYS A 296 8.74 -29.33 34.78
C LYS A 296 7.93 -28.71 33.66
N LEU A 297 8.19 -27.46 33.31
CA LEU A 297 7.56 -26.81 32.17
C LEU A 297 8.28 -27.29 30.91
N ASP A 298 7.56 -28.04 30.08
CA ASP A 298 8.02 -28.36 28.74
C ASP A 298 7.86 -27.10 27.88
N ILE A 299 8.83 -26.20 28.02
CA ILE A 299 8.87 -24.96 27.24
C ILE A 299 9.26 -25.38 25.82
N VAL A 300 8.25 -25.54 24.97
CA VAL A 300 8.44 -25.54 23.53
C VAL A 300 8.96 -24.15 23.18
N GLN A 301 10.29 -24.00 23.20
CA GLN A 301 10.94 -22.90 22.52
C GLN A 301 10.54 -23.07 21.06
N LEU A 302 9.62 -22.23 20.61
CA LEU A 302 9.47 -22.01 19.19
C LEU A 302 10.86 -21.55 18.75
N GLN A 303 11.62 -22.47 18.16
CA GLN A 303 12.80 -22.05 17.44
C GLN A 303 12.26 -20.97 16.51
N SER A 304 12.85 -19.77 16.56
CA SER A 304 12.87 -18.88 15.41
C SER A 304 13.61 -19.66 14.31
N ALA A 305 13.01 -20.75 13.87
CA ALA A 305 13.48 -21.59 12.80
C ALA A 305 13.57 -20.62 11.65
N ASP A 306 14.74 -20.62 11.03
CA ASP A 306 14.96 -20.05 9.72
C ASP A 306 13.68 -20.23 8.92
N TYR A 307 12.94 -19.14 8.71
CA TYR A 307 11.73 -19.14 7.91
C TYR A 307 12.20 -19.55 6.53
N ASP A 308 12.03 -20.82 6.22
CA ASP A 308 12.43 -21.46 4.97
C ASP A 308 11.86 -20.61 3.83
N SER A 309 12.73 -19.86 3.13
CA SER A 309 12.29 -18.97 2.04
C SER A 309 11.51 -19.74 0.95
N ASP A 310 11.73 -21.05 0.88
CA ASP A 310 11.04 -22.00 0.00
C ASP A 310 9.57 -22.26 0.38
N LYS A 311 9.18 -22.15 1.66
CA LYS A 311 7.77 -22.27 2.07
C LYS A 311 6.97 -21.01 1.75
N ASP A 312 7.61 -19.84 1.84
CA ASP A 312 6.99 -18.57 1.49
C ASP A 312 6.66 -18.48 0.00
N ALA A 313 7.45 -19.08 -0.90
CA ALA A 313 7.18 -19.09 -2.34
C ALA A 313 5.83 -19.74 -2.72
N ARG A 314 5.35 -20.71 -1.92
CA ARG A 314 4.08 -21.43 -2.18
C ARG A 314 2.83 -20.70 -1.67
N LEU A 315 3.00 -19.71 -0.80
CA LEU A 315 1.89 -18.96 -0.20
C LEU A 315 1.39 -17.87 -1.14
N ARG A 316 0.06 -17.68 -1.20
CA ARG A 316 -0.56 -16.61 -1.98
C ARG A 316 0.00 -15.26 -1.56
N SER A 317 0.38 -14.44 -2.53
CA SER A 317 0.82 -13.06 -2.32
C SER A 317 -0.37 -12.12 -2.48
N PHE A 318 -0.65 -11.33 -1.45
CA PHE A 318 -1.69 -10.31 -1.52
C PHE A 318 -1.11 -8.96 -1.93
N LYS A 319 -1.80 -8.26 -2.83
CA LYS A 319 -1.45 -6.90 -3.23
C LYS A 319 -2.17 -5.90 -2.34
N ILE A 320 -1.40 -5.02 -1.71
CA ILE A 320 -1.96 -3.88 -0.98
C ILE A 320 -2.44 -2.87 -2.00
N SER A 321 -3.69 -2.46 -1.87
CA SER A 321 -4.38 -1.58 -2.82
C SER A 321 -4.30 -0.12 -2.38
N PHE A 322 -4.51 0.15 -1.09
CA PHE A 322 -4.56 1.51 -0.55
C PHE A 322 -3.82 1.64 0.77
N ASP A 323 -3.42 2.86 1.06
CA ASP A 323 -2.88 3.30 2.34
C ASP A 323 -3.85 4.30 2.96
N LEU A 324 -4.16 4.14 4.26
CA LEU A 324 -5.12 4.98 4.98
C LEU A 324 -4.41 5.93 5.94
N HIS A 325 -4.88 7.18 5.94
CA HIS A 325 -4.40 8.22 6.85
C HIS A 325 -5.58 8.90 7.55
N MET A 326 -5.35 9.35 8.78
CA MET A 326 -6.36 10.10 9.54
C MET A 326 -6.46 11.53 9.04
N HIS A 327 -7.68 12.08 8.99
CA HIS A 327 -7.91 13.45 8.50
C HIS A 327 -7.25 14.54 9.36
N ASN A 328 -7.12 14.31 10.67
CA ASN A 328 -6.64 15.31 11.62
C ASN A 328 -5.12 15.36 11.78
N ASP A 329 -4.36 14.54 11.05
CA ASP A 329 -2.91 14.39 11.25
C ASP A 329 -2.06 15.29 10.33
N GLY A 330 -2.64 16.35 9.74
CA GLY A 330 -1.90 17.29 8.88
C GLY A 330 -1.30 16.60 7.64
N PHE A 331 -2.07 15.69 7.03
CA PHE A 331 -1.64 14.90 5.89
C PHE A 331 -1.28 15.78 4.68
N ARG A 332 -0.13 15.47 4.04
CA ARG A 332 0.27 16.05 2.76
C ARG A 332 0.58 14.94 1.76
N ARG A 333 -0.15 14.90 0.64
CA ARG A 333 0.02 13.85 -0.39
C ARG A 333 1.39 13.86 -1.06
N SER A 334 2.08 15.00 -1.06
CA SER A 334 3.45 15.14 -1.59
C SER A 334 4.53 14.55 -0.68
N ALA A 335 4.22 14.35 0.59
CA ALA A 335 5.10 13.78 1.59
C ALA A 335 4.24 13.04 2.63
N PRO A 336 3.64 11.89 2.24
CA PRO A 336 2.73 11.16 3.12
C PRO A 336 3.50 10.67 4.35
N LYS A 337 2.92 10.88 5.53
CA LYS A 337 3.39 10.24 6.77
C LYS A 337 3.21 8.72 6.66
N ALA A 338 3.78 7.95 7.58
CA ALA A 338 3.51 6.52 7.67
C ALA A 338 1.98 6.27 7.69
N PRO A 339 1.48 5.31 6.90
CA PRO A 339 0.05 5.04 6.88
C PRO A 339 -0.42 4.48 8.23
N THR A 340 -1.66 4.82 8.60
CA THR A 340 -2.29 4.26 9.80
C THR A 340 -2.70 2.81 9.57
N PHE A 341 -3.15 2.48 8.35
CA PHE A 341 -3.47 1.11 7.94
C PHE A 341 -3.13 0.92 6.46
N SER A 342 -2.69 -0.29 6.12
CA SER A 342 -2.51 -0.72 4.73
C SER A 342 -3.63 -1.66 4.33
N VAL A 343 -4.34 -1.34 3.25
CA VAL A 343 -5.59 -2.01 2.85
C VAL A 343 -5.34 -3.08 1.80
N VAL A 344 -5.78 -4.29 2.11
CA VAL A 344 -5.86 -5.40 1.16
C VAL A 344 -7.34 -5.65 0.86
N ILE A 345 -7.68 -5.71 -0.42
CA ILE A 345 -9.06 -5.96 -0.87
C ILE A 345 -9.14 -7.36 -1.45
N LEU A 346 -10.02 -8.17 -0.89
CA LEU A 346 -10.29 -9.53 -1.35
C LEU A 346 -11.43 -9.51 -2.38
N PRO A 347 -11.24 -10.11 -3.56
CA PRO A 347 -12.29 -10.34 -4.53
C PRO A 347 -13.43 -11.20 -3.95
N PRO A 348 -14.65 -11.08 -4.51
CA PRO A 348 -15.77 -11.92 -4.11
C PRO A 348 -15.46 -13.39 -4.39
N GLY A 349 -15.68 -14.26 -3.40
CA GLY A 349 -15.46 -15.70 -3.50
C GLY A 349 -14.03 -16.17 -3.19
N GLU A 350 -13.08 -15.25 -2.95
CA GLU A 350 -11.75 -15.67 -2.49
C GLU A 350 -11.80 -16.14 -1.02
N PRO A 351 -11.17 -17.29 -0.68
CA PRO A 351 -11.12 -17.73 0.71
C PRO A 351 -10.26 -16.78 1.53
N PHE A 352 -10.73 -16.55 2.76
CA PHE A 352 -10.09 -15.66 3.71
C PHE A 352 -8.59 -16.03 3.92
N PRO A 353 -7.67 -15.05 3.97
CA PRO A 353 -6.24 -15.29 4.14
C PRO A 353 -5.90 -16.07 5.40
N THR A 354 -4.98 -17.03 5.28
CA THR A 354 -4.42 -17.75 6.43
C THR A 354 -3.41 -16.87 7.18
N HIS A 355 -3.17 -17.18 8.46
CA HIS A 355 -2.24 -16.41 9.28
C HIS A 355 -0.84 -16.30 8.68
N ASN A 356 -0.33 -17.37 8.05
CA ASN A 356 0.98 -17.37 7.39
C ASN A 356 1.01 -16.45 6.16
N GLU A 357 -0.09 -16.36 5.40
CA GLU A 357 -0.17 -15.46 4.25
C GLU A 357 -0.21 -13.99 4.69
N ILE A 358 -0.91 -13.68 5.79
CA ILE A 358 -0.96 -12.35 6.40
C ILE A 358 0.44 -11.95 6.92
N LEU A 359 1.11 -12.86 7.63
CA LEU A 359 2.50 -12.68 8.09
C LEU A 359 3.47 -12.40 6.94
N LYS A 360 3.34 -13.15 5.83
CA LYS A 360 4.16 -12.94 4.63
C LYS A 360 3.92 -11.54 4.04
N CYS A 361 2.66 -11.12 3.93
CA CYS A 361 2.30 -9.80 3.40
C CYS A 361 2.85 -8.67 4.31
N GLN A 362 2.77 -8.82 5.63
CA GLN A 362 3.31 -7.86 6.58
C GLN A 362 4.85 -7.78 6.54
N ARG A 363 5.55 -8.92 6.41
CA ARG A 363 7.01 -8.93 6.23
C ARG A 363 7.43 -8.21 4.95
N GLN A 364 6.68 -8.38 3.86
CA GLN A 364 6.93 -7.65 2.61
C GLN A 364 6.77 -6.13 2.78
N GLN A 365 5.85 -5.67 3.63
CA GLN A 365 5.71 -4.24 3.96
C GLN A 365 6.84 -3.71 4.84
N GLN A 366 7.28 -4.48 5.83
CA GLN A 366 8.39 -4.09 6.73
C GLN A 366 9.70 -3.91 5.95
N LEU A 367 9.96 -4.77 4.96
CA LEU A 367 11.10 -4.62 4.05
C LEU A 367 11.02 -3.34 3.20
N ALA A 368 9.80 -2.83 2.98
CA ALA A 368 9.54 -1.58 2.27
C ALA A 368 9.42 -0.36 3.21
N GLU A 369 9.94 -0.45 4.45
CA GLU A 369 9.89 0.61 5.48
C GLU A 369 8.48 1.04 5.92
N HIS A 370 7.46 0.23 5.61
CA HIS A 370 6.06 0.49 5.97
C HIS A 370 5.61 -0.47 7.09
N THR A 371 5.60 0.01 8.34
CA THR A 371 5.20 -0.77 9.53
C THR A 371 3.74 -0.50 9.93
N ALA A 372 2.83 -0.44 8.96
CA ALA A 372 1.41 -0.18 9.25
C ALA A 372 0.63 -1.49 9.43
N PRO A 373 -0.36 -1.54 10.35
CA PRO A 373 -1.25 -2.69 10.48
C PRO A 373 -2.05 -2.95 9.19
N LEU A 374 -2.32 -4.22 8.93
CA LEU A 374 -3.06 -4.66 7.74
C LEU A 374 -4.56 -4.58 7.98
N LEU A 375 -5.28 -3.91 7.08
CA LEU A 375 -6.72 -3.90 7.01
C LEU A 375 -7.18 -4.76 5.85
N ILE A 376 -7.70 -5.94 6.14
CA ILE A 376 -8.21 -6.88 5.14
C ILE A 376 -9.69 -6.62 4.96
N ILE A 377 -10.10 -6.32 3.74
CA ILE A 377 -11.48 -6.00 3.39
C ILE A 377 -12.00 -7.05 2.43
N SER A 378 -13.07 -7.75 2.81
CA SER A 378 -13.81 -8.62 1.91
C SER A 378 -15.06 -7.92 1.38
N VAL A 379 -15.28 -8.07 0.07
CA VAL A 379 -16.48 -7.56 -0.61
C VAL A 379 -17.35 -8.75 -1.00
N SER A 380 -18.58 -8.79 -0.49
CA SER A 380 -19.55 -9.84 -0.85
C SER A 380 -20.18 -9.58 -2.22
N GLU A 381 -20.79 -10.61 -2.81
CA GLU A 381 -21.63 -10.46 -4.02
C GLU A 381 -22.79 -9.48 -3.82
N SER A 382 -23.29 -9.37 -2.58
CA SER A 382 -24.31 -8.41 -2.18
C SER A 382 -23.76 -6.99 -1.94
N LYS A 383 -22.49 -6.72 -2.29
CA LYS A 383 -21.80 -5.44 -2.15
C LYS A 383 -21.67 -4.98 -0.69
N GLN A 384 -21.72 -5.92 0.25
CA GLN A 384 -21.45 -5.64 1.65
C GLN A 384 -19.94 -5.67 1.86
N ILE A 385 -19.46 -4.70 2.64
CA ILE A 385 -18.05 -4.55 2.96
C ILE A 385 -17.86 -5.05 4.39
N GLN A 386 -17.00 -6.04 4.57
CA GLN A 386 -16.54 -6.48 5.89
C GLN A 386 -15.05 -6.17 6.01
N ALA A 387 -14.65 -5.55 7.10
CA ALA A 387 -13.28 -5.09 7.32
C ALA A 387 -12.70 -5.72 8.59
N PHE A 388 -11.51 -6.27 8.48
CA PHE A 388 -10.81 -6.99 9.54
C PHE A 388 -9.43 -6.36 9.74
N ILE A 389 -9.19 -5.85 10.94
CA ILE A 389 -7.89 -5.28 11.31
C ILE A 389 -7.00 -6.39 11.87
N TYR A 390 -5.83 -6.55 11.27
CA TYR A 390 -4.80 -7.47 11.74
C TYR A 390 -3.63 -6.69 12.30
N TYR A 391 -3.36 -6.95 13.57
CA TYR A 391 -2.18 -6.51 14.27
C TYR A 391 -1.39 -7.75 14.69
N ILE A 392 -0.22 -7.94 14.10
CA ILE A 392 0.69 -9.00 14.50
C ILE A 392 1.80 -8.33 15.31
N SER A 393 1.79 -8.61 16.61
CA SER A 393 2.92 -8.31 17.49
C SER A 393 4.07 -9.24 17.11
N CYS A 394 5.09 -8.70 16.45
CA CYS A 394 6.38 -9.40 16.29
C CYS A 394 7.16 -9.36 17.59
#